data_AF-A0A428QZY8-F1
#
_entry.id   AF-A0A428QZY8-F1
#
_cell.length_a   1.000
_cell.length_b   1.000
_cell.length_c   1.000
_cell.angle_alpha   90.00
_cell.angle_beta   90.00
_cell.angle_gamma   90.00
#
_symmetry.space_group_name_H-M   'P 1'
#
loop_
_entity.id
_entity.type
_entity.pdbx_description
1 polymer ?
#
loop_
_entity_poly.entity_id
_entity_poly.type
_entity_poly.pdbx_seq_one_letter_code
_entity_poly.pdbx_strand_id
1 'polypeptide(L)'
;MHPWLREYSDAFLKYVQLVAHPDPRAGKWARLLIDKGERACLLTAMIFKILDNKVFTRLLFGAGPDHEELLNSFDAALINAEGFQRTKLRARANRMYLITQVPPFFWTRVDKLSTQILTLLLPVCAYAAEFKGHRPVPIRELHQALHDVVAYAGWISVHIRLASAIFSFNWAQPGEPFSLSQVNLCQEAYTYSREAARRHQERLRRRKPDGRVMHSRARVKISITPEIVRHKSVTKSTGTPGMTSYKILAPHVAYYEGLQLDSDEERAFVSLPDYIYRLREQLCTPRGAALAIMFFVSFCLWVFLTPLGRRAWEGAWTWVYPVEGTSKADYESMERGDTESSVGV
;
A
#
# COMPACT_ATOMS: atom_id res chain seq x y z
N MET A 1 14.19 6.28 8.06
CA MET A 1 13.01 6.81 7.33
C MET A 1 11.86 5.80 7.44
N HIS A 2 10.61 6.23 7.58
CA HIS A 2 9.46 5.32 7.66
C HIS A 2 9.23 4.63 6.28
N PRO A 3 8.96 3.31 6.22
CA PRO A 3 8.89 2.57 4.96
C PRO A 3 7.91 3.19 3.96
N TRP A 4 6.71 3.54 4.43
CA TRP A 4 5.61 4.06 3.61
C TRP A 4 5.72 5.52 3.17
N LEU A 5 6.81 6.21 3.52
CA LEU A 5 7.06 7.58 3.06
C LEU A 5 7.92 7.64 1.80
N ARG A 6 8.37 6.48 1.31
CA ARG A 6 9.00 6.38 -0.01
C ARG A 6 7.96 6.59 -1.11
N GLU A 7 8.47 6.89 -2.29
CA GLU A 7 7.68 6.94 -3.49
C GLU A 7 7.36 5.51 -3.95
N TYR A 8 6.08 5.15 -3.84
CA TYR A 8 5.51 3.93 -4.42
C TYR A 8 4.49 4.36 -5.48
N SER A 9 4.37 3.58 -6.55
CA SER A 9 3.33 3.81 -7.55
C SER A 9 1.94 3.52 -6.98
N ASP A 10 0.91 4.17 -7.51
CA ASP A 10 -0.49 3.90 -7.12
C ASP A 10 -0.88 2.44 -7.36
N ALA A 11 -0.35 1.84 -8.43
CA ALA A 11 -0.53 0.42 -8.71
C ALA A 11 0.01 -0.45 -7.56
N PHE A 12 1.17 -0.12 -7.00
CA PHE A 12 1.76 -0.85 -5.88
C PHE A 12 0.85 -0.76 -4.66
N LEU A 13 0.43 0.46 -4.30
CA LEU A 13 -0.45 0.70 -3.13
C LEU A 13 -1.79 -0.04 -3.28
N LYS A 14 -2.38 -0.02 -4.48
CA LYS A 14 -3.61 -0.76 -4.78
C LYS A 14 -3.44 -2.26 -4.59
N TYR A 15 -2.34 -2.84 -5.08
CA TYR A 15 -2.08 -4.27 -4.88
C TYR A 15 -1.88 -4.62 -3.40
N VAL A 16 -1.18 -3.78 -2.62
CA VAL A 16 -1.05 -3.97 -1.17
C VAL A 16 -2.44 -4.02 -0.51
N GLN A 17 -3.33 -3.08 -0.82
CA GLN A 17 -4.67 -3.05 -0.25
C GLN A 17 -5.55 -4.25 -0.66
N LEU A 18 -5.34 -4.79 -1.87
CA LEU A 18 -6.08 -5.97 -2.33
C LEU A 18 -5.69 -7.25 -1.60
N VAL A 19 -4.48 -7.32 -1.04
CA VAL A 19 -3.95 -8.55 -0.46
C VAL A 19 -3.66 -8.46 1.02
N ALA A 20 -3.66 -7.27 1.63
CA ALA A 20 -3.27 -7.09 3.01
C ALA A 20 -4.22 -6.19 3.81
N HIS A 21 -4.29 -6.45 5.12
CA HIS A 21 -5.05 -5.73 6.12
C HIS A 21 -4.11 -5.20 7.21
N PRO A 22 -4.32 -3.98 7.73
CA PRO A 22 -3.51 -3.46 8.80
C PRO A 22 -3.79 -4.19 10.11
N ASP A 23 -2.74 -4.34 10.94
CA ASP A 23 -2.91 -4.75 12.33
C ASP A 23 -2.99 -3.49 13.22
N PRO A 24 -4.17 -3.12 13.75
CA PRO A 24 -4.32 -1.89 14.52
C PRO A 24 -3.52 -1.89 15.83
N ARG A 25 -3.11 -3.06 16.34
CA ARG A 25 -2.46 -3.24 17.65
C ARG A 25 -0.97 -3.60 17.55
N ALA A 26 -0.50 -4.08 16.38
CA ALA A 26 0.86 -4.56 16.20
C ALA A 26 1.57 -3.95 14.97
N GLY A 27 1.73 -2.63 14.97
CA GLY A 27 2.57 -1.93 14.00
C GLY A 27 1.88 -1.50 12.70
N LYS A 28 0.54 -1.65 12.59
CA LYS A 28 -0.28 -1.16 11.47
C LYS A 28 0.29 -1.62 10.13
N TRP A 29 0.30 -0.74 9.12
CA TRP A 29 0.90 -1.03 7.82
C TRP A 29 2.42 -1.12 7.86
N ALA A 30 3.10 -0.39 8.76
CA ALA A 30 4.57 -0.31 8.80
C ALA A 30 5.23 -1.69 8.94
N ARG A 31 4.64 -2.55 9.77
CA ARG A 31 5.17 -3.89 10.04
C ARG A 31 5.27 -4.77 8.79
N LEU A 32 4.34 -4.63 7.83
CA LEU A 32 4.35 -5.40 6.59
C LEU A 32 5.64 -5.24 5.78
N LEU A 33 6.27 -4.05 5.83
CA LEU A 33 7.53 -3.80 5.13
C LEU A 33 8.74 -3.97 6.05
N ILE A 34 8.60 -3.84 7.36
CA ILE A 34 9.70 -3.96 8.32
C ILE A 34 10.04 -5.42 8.60
N ASP A 35 9.03 -6.23 8.94
CA ASP A 35 9.19 -7.62 9.29
C ASP A 35 9.53 -8.47 8.04
N LYS A 36 10.57 -9.30 8.12
CA LYS A 36 11.05 -10.10 6.99
C LYS A 36 10.00 -11.11 6.52
N GLY A 37 9.30 -11.76 7.46
CA GLY A 37 8.29 -12.78 7.17
C GLY A 37 7.04 -12.16 6.54
N GLU A 38 6.54 -11.07 7.12
CA GLU A 38 5.40 -10.34 6.58
C GLU A 38 5.72 -9.72 5.21
N ARG A 39 6.93 -9.17 5.02
CA ARG A 39 7.36 -8.61 3.74
C ARG A 39 7.43 -9.69 2.67
N ALA A 40 7.97 -10.86 2.97
CA ALA A 40 7.99 -11.99 2.05
C ALA A 40 6.57 -12.44 1.68
N CYS A 41 5.67 -12.56 2.66
CA CYS A 41 4.26 -12.90 2.41
C CYS A 41 3.56 -11.85 1.54
N LEU A 42 3.77 -10.56 1.83
CA LEU A 42 3.18 -9.46 1.05
C LEU A 42 3.65 -9.49 -0.41
N LEU A 43 4.96 -9.61 -0.66
CA LEU A 43 5.50 -9.64 -2.01
C LEU A 43 4.99 -10.85 -2.79
N THR A 44 4.96 -12.03 -2.18
CA THR A 44 4.39 -13.25 -2.77
C THR A 44 2.90 -13.06 -3.09
N ALA A 45 2.13 -12.50 -2.15
CA ALA A 45 0.71 -12.21 -2.33
C ALA A 45 0.45 -11.29 -3.52
N MET A 46 1.23 -10.20 -3.63
CA MET A 46 1.14 -9.25 -4.74
C MET A 46 1.46 -9.94 -6.07
N ILE A 47 2.51 -10.76 -6.14
CA ILE A 47 2.87 -11.51 -7.35
C ILE A 47 1.71 -12.43 -7.76
N PHE A 48 1.20 -13.27 -6.85
CA PHE A 48 0.08 -14.15 -7.17
C PHE A 48 -1.18 -13.38 -7.57
N LYS A 49 -1.47 -12.22 -6.95
CA LYS A 49 -2.62 -11.40 -7.32
C LYS A 49 -2.46 -10.77 -8.70
N ILE A 50 -1.25 -10.40 -9.09
CA ILE A 50 -0.93 -9.96 -10.45
C ILE A 50 -1.13 -11.13 -11.43
N LEU A 51 -0.63 -12.32 -11.12
CA LEU A 51 -0.80 -13.51 -11.96
C LEU A 51 -2.28 -13.89 -12.13
N ASP A 52 -3.07 -13.84 -11.07
CA ASP A 52 -4.53 -14.04 -11.12
C ASP A 52 -5.19 -13.09 -12.13
N ASN A 53 -4.91 -11.80 -11.99
CA ASN A 53 -5.51 -10.75 -12.81
C ASN A 53 -4.99 -10.72 -14.26
N LYS A 54 -3.71 -11.05 -14.49
CA LYS A 54 -3.04 -10.85 -15.79
C LYS A 54 -2.76 -12.13 -16.57
N VAL A 55 -2.77 -13.28 -15.90
CA VAL A 55 -2.43 -14.59 -16.48
C VAL A 55 -3.62 -15.54 -16.39
N PHE A 56 -4.17 -15.78 -15.20
CA PHE A 56 -5.23 -16.78 -15.02
C PHE A 56 -6.60 -16.29 -15.49
N THR A 57 -6.90 -15.00 -15.40
CA THR A 57 -8.17 -14.44 -15.90
C THR A 57 -8.30 -14.47 -17.43
N ARG A 58 -7.19 -14.54 -18.17
CA ARG A 58 -7.22 -14.53 -19.65
C ARG A 58 -7.79 -15.82 -20.23
N LEU A 59 -8.52 -15.70 -21.34
CA LEU A 59 -9.13 -16.84 -22.04
C LEU A 59 -8.11 -17.74 -22.76
N LEU A 60 -6.96 -17.16 -23.15
CA LEU A 60 -5.74 -17.87 -23.53
C LEU A 60 -4.55 -16.91 -23.35
N PHE A 61 -3.67 -17.19 -22.39
CA PHE A 61 -2.48 -16.37 -22.18
C PHE A 61 -1.52 -16.50 -23.38
N GLY A 62 -1.07 -15.38 -23.95
CA GLY A 62 -0.19 -15.39 -25.14
C GLY A 62 -0.91 -15.48 -26.49
N ALA A 63 -2.25 -15.44 -26.51
CA ALA A 63 -3.01 -15.37 -27.76
C ALA A 63 -2.71 -14.09 -28.56
N GLY A 64 -2.90 -14.16 -29.88
CA GLY A 64 -2.94 -12.97 -30.73
C GLY A 64 -4.21 -12.16 -30.50
N PRO A 65 -4.24 -10.88 -30.94
CA PRO A 65 -5.39 -10.00 -30.76
C PRO A 65 -6.67 -10.58 -31.38
N ASP A 66 -6.59 -11.07 -32.61
CA ASP A 66 -7.75 -11.62 -33.35
C ASP A 66 -8.38 -12.82 -32.62
N HIS A 67 -7.55 -13.70 -32.03
CA HIS A 67 -8.06 -14.84 -31.27
C HIS A 67 -8.58 -14.44 -29.89
N GLU A 68 -7.97 -13.44 -29.24
CA GLU A 68 -8.49 -12.88 -27.98
C GLU A 68 -9.88 -12.26 -28.21
N GLU A 69 -10.07 -11.54 -29.32
CA GLU A 69 -11.37 -10.99 -29.73
C GLU A 69 -12.39 -12.09 -30.05
N LEU A 70 -12.00 -13.12 -30.80
CA LEU A 70 -12.85 -14.28 -31.08
C LEU A 70 -13.35 -14.95 -29.79
N LEU A 71 -12.46 -15.23 -28.85
CA LEU A 71 -12.82 -15.86 -27.58
C LEU A 71 -13.75 -14.97 -26.74
N ASN A 72 -13.54 -13.65 -26.75
CA ASN A 72 -14.43 -12.69 -26.09
C ASN A 72 -15.81 -12.68 -26.74
N SER A 73 -15.89 -12.75 -28.08
CA SER A 73 -17.16 -12.82 -28.81
C SER A 73 -17.96 -14.08 -28.45
N PHE A 74 -17.29 -15.23 -28.30
CA PHE A 74 -17.92 -16.47 -27.82
C PHE A 74 -18.42 -16.34 -26.39
N ASP A 75 -17.65 -15.74 -25.48
CA ASP A 75 -18.08 -15.56 -24.10
C ASP A 75 -19.29 -14.60 -23.97
N ALA A 76 -19.39 -13.59 -24.83
CA ALA A 76 -20.54 -12.70 -24.91
C ALA A 76 -21.78 -13.42 -25.49
N ALA A 77 -21.62 -14.12 -26.62
CA ALA A 77 -22.71 -14.84 -27.28
C ALA A 77 -23.28 -15.98 -26.43
N LEU A 78 -22.45 -16.60 -25.59
CA LEU A 78 -22.83 -17.75 -24.76
C LEU A 78 -23.08 -17.37 -23.30
N ILE A 79 -23.37 -16.11 -22.99
CA ILE A 79 -23.55 -15.67 -21.59
C ILE A 79 -24.65 -16.46 -20.86
N ASN A 80 -25.72 -16.83 -21.58
CA ASN A 80 -26.85 -17.60 -21.06
C ASN A 80 -26.64 -19.13 -21.12
N ALA A 81 -25.53 -19.59 -21.70
CA ALA A 81 -25.22 -21.01 -21.80
C ALA A 81 -24.60 -21.54 -20.50
N GLU A 82 -24.77 -22.84 -20.27
CA GLU A 82 -24.21 -23.55 -19.12
C GLU A 82 -22.67 -23.48 -19.12
N GLY A 83 -22.06 -23.34 -17.93
CA GLY A 83 -20.64 -23.03 -17.75
C GLY A 83 -19.68 -24.10 -18.30
N PHE A 84 -20.02 -25.38 -18.18
CA PHE A 84 -19.22 -26.48 -18.74
C PHE A 84 -19.31 -26.51 -20.26
N GLN A 85 -20.48 -26.27 -20.85
CA GLN A 85 -20.64 -26.13 -22.30
C GLN A 85 -19.76 -25.00 -22.86
N ARG A 86 -19.83 -23.81 -22.25
CA ARG A 86 -18.98 -22.66 -22.61
C ARG A 86 -17.50 -23.01 -22.53
N THR A 87 -17.09 -23.67 -21.47
CA THR A 87 -15.68 -24.06 -21.25
C THR A 87 -15.22 -25.11 -22.25
N LYS A 88 -16.08 -26.07 -22.61
CA LYS A 88 -15.80 -27.08 -23.64
C LYS A 88 -15.61 -26.45 -25.02
N LEU A 89 -16.45 -25.50 -25.39
CA LEU A 89 -16.33 -24.76 -26.65
C LEU A 89 -15.05 -23.92 -26.71
N ARG A 90 -14.75 -23.16 -25.65
CA ARG A 90 -13.49 -22.40 -25.55
C ARG A 90 -12.26 -23.30 -25.64
N ALA A 91 -12.25 -24.41 -24.93
CA ALA A 91 -11.16 -25.38 -25.00
C ALA A 91 -10.98 -25.93 -26.42
N ARG A 92 -12.08 -26.20 -27.16
CA ARG A 92 -12.02 -26.64 -28.56
C ARG A 92 -11.45 -25.53 -29.46
N ALA A 93 -11.93 -24.29 -29.33
CA ALA A 93 -11.42 -23.14 -30.09
C ALA A 93 -9.92 -22.94 -29.87
N ASN A 94 -9.47 -22.99 -28.60
CA ASN A 94 -8.06 -22.87 -28.25
C ASN A 94 -7.21 -24.01 -28.85
N ARG A 95 -7.69 -25.27 -28.83
CA ARG A 95 -6.97 -26.39 -29.46
C ARG A 95 -6.85 -26.25 -30.97
N MET A 96 -7.87 -25.69 -31.64
CA MET A 96 -7.82 -25.45 -33.09
C MET A 96 -6.87 -24.30 -33.44
N TYR A 97 -6.82 -23.27 -32.60
CA TYR A 97 -5.93 -22.12 -32.77
C TYR A 97 -4.45 -22.46 -32.54
N LEU A 98 -4.17 -23.31 -31.56
CA LEU A 98 -2.82 -23.76 -31.22
C LEU A 98 -2.31 -24.79 -32.24
N ILE A 99 -1.75 -24.30 -33.35
CA ILE A 99 -1.02 -25.11 -34.35
C ILE A 99 0.20 -25.77 -33.69
N THR A 100 0.87 -25.04 -32.79
CA THR A 100 1.89 -25.56 -31.85
C THR A 100 1.32 -25.50 -30.44
N GLN A 101 1.91 -26.23 -29.48
CA GLN A 101 1.44 -26.18 -28.07
C GLN A 101 1.67 -24.81 -27.40
N VAL A 102 2.31 -23.85 -28.09
CA VAL A 102 2.71 -22.55 -27.56
C VAL A 102 1.95 -21.41 -28.25
N PRO A 103 1.20 -20.58 -27.51
CA PRO A 103 0.60 -19.36 -28.06
C PRO A 103 1.67 -18.42 -28.64
N PRO A 104 1.39 -17.72 -29.77
CA PRO A 104 2.42 -17.00 -30.53
C PRO A 104 3.08 -15.84 -29.75
N PHE A 105 2.35 -15.18 -28.85
CA PHE A 105 2.86 -14.08 -28.04
C PHE A 105 3.19 -14.50 -26.61
N PHE A 106 3.39 -15.80 -26.36
CA PHE A 106 3.62 -16.32 -25.02
C PHE A 106 4.83 -15.64 -24.35
N TRP A 107 6.02 -15.79 -24.93
CA TRP A 107 7.27 -15.26 -24.36
C TRP A 107 7.26 -13.73 -24.27
N THR A 108 6.76 -13.04 -25.30
CA THR A 108 6.61 -11.57 -25.27
C THR A 108 5.73 -11.11 -24.10
N ARG A 109 4.65 -11.84 -23.77
CA ARG A 109 3.80 -11.52 -22.61
C ARG A 109 4.49 -11.86 -21.29
N VAL A 110 5.28 -12.94 -21.24
CA VAL A 110 6.09 -13.30 -20.05
C VAL A 110 7.11 -12.20 -19.76
N ASP A 111 7.90 -11.80 -20.75
CA ASP A 111 8.92 -10.75 -20.61
C ASP A 111 8.31 -9.43 -20.13
N LYS A 112 7.24 -8.99 -20.81
CA LYS A 112 6.56 -7.74 -20.49
C LYS A 112 6.02 -7.75 -19.06
N LEU A 113 5.35 -8.84 -18.65
CA LEU A 113 4.76 -8.92 -17.32
C LEU A 113 5.83 -9.02 -16.23
N SER A 114 6.91 -9.77 -16.47
CA SER A 114 8.02 -9.92 -15.53
C SER A 114 8.73 -8.61 -15.26
N THR A 115 8.98 -7.83 -16.32
CA THR A 115 9.52 -6.47 -16.20
C THR A 115 8.57 -5.54 -15.45
N GLN A 116 7.27 -5.58 -15.74
CA GLN A 116 6.27 -4.78 -15.02
C GLN A 116 6.21 -5.11 -13.52
N ILE A 117 6.24 -6.41 -13.17
CA ILE A 117 6.27 -6.84 -11.77
C ILE A 117 7.56 -6.37 -11.11
N LEU A 118 8.72 -6.55 -11.76
CA LEU A 118 10.00 -6.11 -11.22
C LEU A 118 9.99 -4.60 -10.93
N THR A 119 9.60 -3.77 -11.90
CA THR A 119 9.50 -2.31 -11.73
C THR A 119 8.58 -1.93 -10.56
N LEU A 120 7.47 -2.66 -10.38
CA LEU A 120 6.55 -2.45 -9.27
C LEU A 120 7.19 -2.73 -7.90
N LEU A 121 8.07 -3.73 -7.82
CA LEU A 121 8.68 -4.21 -6.58
C LEU A 121 10.03 -3.56 -6.24
N LEU A 122 10.70 -2.92 -7.22
CA LEU A 122 12.01 -2.27 -7.03
C LEU A 122 12.08 -1.35 -5.81
N PRO A 123 11.09 -0.47 -5.51
CA PRO A 123 11.15 0.39 -4.33
C PRO A 123 11.19 -0.39 -3.01
N VAL A 124 10.52 -1.55 -2.94
CA VAL A 124 10.56 -2.42 -1.76
C VAL A 124 11.89 -3.16 -1.66
N CYS A 125 12.44 -3.62 -2.79
CA CYS A 125 13.76 -4.25 -2.83
C CYS A 125 14.85 -3.26 -2.37
N ALA A 126 14.79 -2.01 -2.83
CA ALA A 126 15.68 -0.94 -2.39
C ALA A 126 15.57 -0.69 -0.88
N TYR A 127 14.35 -0.67 -0.33
CA TYR A 127 14.15 -0.57 1.12
C TYR A 127 14.69 -1.80 1.87
N ALA A 128 14.51 -3.00 1.33
CA ALA A 128 15.02 -4.24 1.93
C ALA A 128 16.55 -4.29 1.99
N ALA A 129 17.24 -3.61 1.06
CA ALA A 129 18.69 -3.50 1.04
C ALA A 129 19.29 -2.68 2.18
N GLU A 130 18.49 -1.84 2.84
CA GLU A 130 18.95 -1.01 3.98
C GLU A 130 19.02 -1.79 5.30
N PHE A 131 18.45 -2.99 5.37
CA PHE A 131 18.53 -3.80 6.58
C PHE A 131 19.94 -4.40 6.76
N LYS A 132 20.48 -4.32 7.97
CA LYS A 132 21.79 -4.90 8.32
C LYS A 132 21.81 -6.40 7.98
N GLY A 133 22.87 -6.83 7.28
CA GLY A 133 23.06 -8.22 6.88
C GLY A 133 22.25 -8.64 5.65
N HIS A 134 21.54 -7.72 4.98
CA HIS A 134 20.94 -8.02 3.69
C HIS A 134 22.01 -8.18 2.61
N ARG A 135 21.93 -9.26 1.84
CA ARG A 135 22.72 -9.43 0.62
C ARG A 135 21.82 -9.11 -0.57
N PRO A 136 22.06 -7.99 -1.28
CA PRO A 136 21.23 -7.62 -2.42
C PRO A 136 21.40 -8.67 -3.51
N VAL A 137 20.27 -9.14 -4.04
CA VAL A 137 20.24 -10.01 -5.21
C VAL A 137 20.39 -9.12 -6.46
N PRO A 138 21.28 -9.46 -7.41
CA PRO A 138 21.40 -8.72 -8.66
C PRO A 138 20.06 -8.61 -9.38
N ILE A 139 19.76 -7.43 -9.93
CA ILE A 139 18.48 -7.15 -10.61
C ILE A 139 18.22 -8.17 -11.73
N ARG A 140 19.27 -8.61 -12.44
CA ARG A 140 19.20 -9.64 -13.48
C ARG A 140 18.70 -10.99 -12.94
N GLU A 141 19.18 -11.41 -11.78
CA GLU A 141 18.75 -12.66 -11.15
C GLU A 141 17.31 -12.55 -10.65
N LEU A 142 16.93 -11.40 -10.10
CA LEU A 142 15.54 -11.15 -9.69
C LEU A 142 14.58 -11.13 -10.90
N HIS A 143 15.00 -10.52 -12.01
CA HIS A 143 14.24 -10.55 -13.26
C HIS A 143 14.08 -11.98 -13.78
N GLN A 144 15.15 -12.77 -13.82
CA GLN A 144 15.09 -14.16 -14.28
C GLN A 144 14.16 -15.00 -13.39
N ALA A 145 14.26 -14.88 -12.06
CA ALA A 145 13.37 -15.59 -11.15
C ALA A 145 11.89 -15.22 -11.36
N LEU A 146 11.60 -13.93 -11.58
CA LEU A 146 10.26 -13.48 -11.93
C LEU A 146 9.80 -13.99 -13.30
N HIS A 147 10.69 -13.99 -14.28
CA HIS A 147 10.44 -14.53 -15.61
C HIS A 147 10.05 -16.01 -15.53
N ASP A 148 10.76 -16.82 -14.76
CA ASP A 148 10.46 -18.23 -14.57
C ASP A 148 9.09 -18.43 -13.91
N VAL A 149 8.79 -17.68 -12.84
CA VAL A 149 7.48 -17.72 -12.16
C VAL A 149 6.34 -17.37 -13.12
N VAL A 150 6.49 -16.30 -13.91
CA VAL A 150 5.48 -15.87 -14.89
C VAL A 150 5.34 -16.89 -16.02
N ALA A 151 6.44 -17.49 -16.49
CA ALA A 151 6.43 -18.54 -17.51
C ALA A 151 5.68 -19.78 -17.02
N TYR A 152 5.97 -20.27 -15.81
CA TYR A 152 5.25 -21.41 -15.22
C TYR A 152 3.75 -21.10 -15.03
N ALA A 153 3.41 -19.91 -14.53
CA ALA A 153 2.02 -19.49 -14.40
C ALA A 153 1.31 -19.40 -15.75
N GLY A 154 2.00 -18.89 -16.78
CA GLY A 154 1.53 -18.84 -18.15
C GLY A 154 1.25 -20.23 -18.70
N TRP A 155 2.14 -21.19 -18.47
CA TRP A 155 1.96 -22.60 -18.83
C TRP A 155 0.78 -23.26 -18.14
N ILE A 156 0.63 -23.06 -16.84
CA ILE A 156 -0.54 -23.55 -16.12
C ILE A 156 -1.81 -22.94 -16.70
N SER A 157 -1.82 -21.63 -16.99
CA SER A 157 -2.96 -20.95 -17.60
C SER A 157 -3.34 -21.54 -18.95
N VAL A 158 -2.37 -21.77 -19.85
CA VAL A 158 -2.63 -22.43 -21.15
C VAL A 158 -3.26 -23.81 -20.95
N HIS A 159 -2.73 -24.64 -20.07
CA HIS A 159 -3.28 -25.99 -19.83
C HIS A 159 -4.69 -25.95 -19.20
N ILE A 160 -4.94 -25.02 -18.29
CA ILE A 160 -6.28 -24.76 -17.74
C ILE A 160 -7.25 -24.41 -18.87
N ARG A 161 -6.84 -23.56 -19.82
CA ARG A 161 -7.69 -23.11 -20.93
C ARG A 161 -7.86 -24.14 -22.04
N LEU A 162 -7.01 -25.16 -22.08
CA LEU A 162 -7.17 -26.34 -22.92
C LEU A 162 -7.96 -27.46 -22.22
N ALA A 163 -8.11 -27.42 -20.90
CA ALA A 163 -8.92 -28.36 -20.17
C ALA A 163 -10.42 -28.02 -20.34
N SER A 164 -11.24 -29.04 -20.61
CA SER A 164 -12.70 -28.90 -20.60
C SER A 164 -13.25 -29.02 -19.17
N ALA A 165 -12.63 -28.29 -18.23
CA ALA A 165 -12.94 -28.26 -16.81
C ALA A 165 -12.92 -26.81 -16.32
N ILE A 166 -13.78 -26.48 -15.35
CA ILE A 166 -13.85 -25.14 -14.78
C ILE A 166 -12.88 -25.08 -13.60
N PHE A 167 -12.07 -24.03 -13.52
CA PHE A 167 -11.19 -23.78 -12.39
C PHE A 167 -11.66 -22.52 -11.67
N SER A 168 -11.90 -22.62 -10.37
CA SER A 168 -12.21 -21.47 -9.50
C SER A 168 -10.98 -21.08 -8.70
N PHE A 169 -10.78 -19.77 -8.54
CA PHE A 169 -9.69 -19.15 -7.79
C PHE A 169 -10.30 -18.27 -6.71
N ASN A 170 -10.47 -18.83 -5.51
CA ASN A 170 -11.18 -18.15 -4.41
C ASN A 170 -10.17 -17.58 -3.41
N TRP A 171 -10.11 -16.26 -3.29
CA TRP A 171 -9.21 -15.59 -2.37
C TRP A 171 -9.88 -15.37 -1.01
N ALA A 172 -9.14 -15.69 0.06
CA ALA A 172 -9.44 -15.20 1.39
C ALA A 172 -9.43 -13.67 1.39
N GLN A 173 -10.43 -13.01 1.95
CA GLN A 173 -10.45 -11.55 2.03
C GLN A 173 -9.57 -11.07 3.19
N PRO A 174 -8.66 -10.10 2.99
CA PRO A 174 -7.95 -9.48 4.10
C PRO A 174 -8.93 -8.91 5.13
N GLY A 175 -8.73 -9.24 6.40
CA GLY A 175 -9.63 -8.90 7.51
C GLY A 175 -10.68 -9.96 7.83
N GLU A 176 -10.89 -10.96 6.97
CA GLU A 176 -11.86 -12.03 7.26
C GLU A 176 -11.41 -12.91 8.44
N PRO A 177 -12.35 -13.58 9.13
CA PRO A 177 -12.03 -14.46 10.25
C PRO A 177 -11.24 -15.68 9.80
N PHE A 178 -10.47 -16.25 10.74
CA PHE A 178 -9.85 -17.56 10.56
C PHE A 178 -10.85 -18.64 10.12
N SER A 179 -10.44 -19.47 9.16
CA SER A 179 -11.14 -20.68 8.73
C SER A 179 -10.21 -21.88 8.75
N LEU A 180 -10.75 -23.07 9.05
CA LEU A 180 -10.02 -24.34 9.02
C LEU A 180 -9.54 -24.73 7.62
N SER A 181 -10.11 -24.14 6.57
CA SER A 181 -9.68 -24.37 5.18
C SER A 181 -8.38 -23.65 4.82
N GLN A 182 -7.95 -22.68 5.63
CA GLN A 182 -6.82 -21.79 5.35
C GLN A 182 -5.52 -22.31 5.98
N VAL A 183 -4.39 -22.07 5.29
CA VAL A 183 -3.05 -22.47 5.73
C VAL A 183 -2.23 -21.23 6.13
N ASN A 184 -1.75 -21.18 7.36
CA ASN A 184 -0.88 -20.09 7.82
C ASN A 184 0.55 -20.25 7.31
N LEU A 185 1.09 -19.24 6.61
CA LEU A 185 2.47 -19.23 6.14
C LEU A 185 3.42 -18.42 7.02
N CYS A 186 2.93 -17.64 7.99
CA CYS A 186 3.77 -16.87 8.89
C CYS A 186 3.24 -16.92 10.32
N GLN A 187 3.71 -17.92 11.07
CA GLN A 187 3.30 -18.11 12.45
C GLN A 187 3.88 -17.01 13.36
N GLU A 188 5.08 -16.53 13.06
CA GLU A 188 5.77 -15.48 13.81
C GLU A 188 5.03 -14.14 13.75
N ALA A 189 4.42 -13.81 12.61
CA ALA A 189 3.58 -12.62 12.49
C ALA A 189 2.35 -12.72 13.40
N TYR A 190 1.71 -13.90 13.44
CA TYR A 190 0.54 -14.13 14.28
C TYR A 190 0.89 -14.13 15.77
N THR A 191 1.98 -14.80 16.18
CA THR A 191 2.40 -14.80 17.60
C THR A 191 2.73 -13.40 18.08
N TYR A 192 3.46 -12.61 17.29
CA TYR A 192 3.75 -11.21 17.61
C TYR A 192 2.48 -10.37 17.77
N SER A 193 1.54 -10.52 16.83
CA SER A 193 0.26 -9.81 16.87
C SER A 193 -0.55 -10.17 18.10
N ARG A 194 -0.63 -11.46 18.42
CA ARG A 194 -1.33 -11.98 19.60
C ARG A 194 -0.73 -11.45 20.91
N GLU A 195 0.59 -11.37 21.02
CA GLU A 195 1.26 -10.77 22.18
C GLU A 195 1.02 -9.25 22.28
N ALA A 196 0.99 -8.54 21.16
CA ALA A 196 0.66 -7.12 21.11
C ALA A 196 -0.80 -6.87 21.54
N ALA A 197 -1.73 -7.70 21.06
CA ALA A 197 -3.14 -7.66 21.46
C ALA A 197 -3.32 -7.93 22.95
N ARG A 198 -2.63 -8.94 23.51
CA ARG A 198 -2.65 -9.23 24.96
C ARG A 198 -2.16 -8.03 25.78
N ARG A 199 -1.01 -7.47 25.42
CA ARG A 199 -0.45 -6.26 26.08
C ARG A 199 -1.38 -5.06 25.97
N HIS A 200 -2.05 -4.88 24.83
CA HIS A 200 -3.02 -3.82 24.64
C HIS A 200 -4.24 -3.99 25.56
N GLN A 201 -4.77 -5.22 25.66
CA GLN A 201 -5.90 -5.54 26.52
C GLN A 201 -5.56 -5.36 28.01
N GLU A 202 -4.37 -5.78 28.45
CA GLU A 202 -3.88 -5.55 29.83
C GLU A 202 -3.81 -4.06 30.15
N ARG A 203 -3.29 -3.23 29.22
CA ARG A 203 -3.24 -1.76 29.39
C ARG A 203 -4.63 -1.14 29.46
N LEU A 204 -5.58 -1.61 28.64
CA LEU A 204 -6.96 -1.13 28.67
C LEU A 204 -7.64 -1.46 30.01
N ARG A 205 -7.49 -2.71 30.50
CA ARG A 205 -8.04 -3.13 31.80
C ARG A 205 -7.51 -2.29 32.95
N ARG A 206 -6.22 -1.94 32.94
CA ARG A 206 -5.61 -1.06 33.96
C ARG A 206 -6.16 0.37 33.90
N ARG A 207 -6.45 0.89 32.70
CA ARG A 207 -6.93 2.28 32.52
C ARG A 207 -8.43 2.43 32.74
N LYS A 208 -9.22 1.43 32.37
CA LYS A 208 -10.68 1.40 32.48
C LYS A 208 -11.11 0.00 32.92
N PRO A 209 -11.13 -0.28 34.25
CA PRO A 209 -11.51 -1.59 34.76
C PRO A 209 -12.95 -1.96 34.39
N ASP A 210 -13.86 -0.98 34.38
CA ASP A 210 -15.28 -1.17 34.01
C ASP A 210 -15.54 -1.01 32.49
N GLY A 211 -14.47 -0.95 31.69
CA GLY A 211 -14.59 -0.81 30.24
C GLY A 211 -15.10 -2.09 29.57
N ARG A 212 -15.84 -1.94 28.46
CA ARG A 212 -16.25 -3.06 27.59
C ARG A 212 -15.03 -3.90 27.20
N VAL A 213 -15.07 -5.19 27.49
CA VAL A 213 -14.02 -6.13 27.10
C VAL A 213 -14.11 -6.39 25.60
N MET A 214 -13.08 -5.97 24.86
CA MET A 214 -12.94 -6.32 23.45
C MET A 214 -12.25 -7.68 23.33
N HIS A 215 -13.02 -8.68 22.92
CA HIS A 215 -12.50 -10.00 22.60
C HIS A 215 -11.73 -9.97 21.28
N SER A 216 -10.75 -10.86 21.17
CA SER A 216 -9.90 -10.97 19.99
C SER A 216 -10.12 -12.29 19.28
N ARG A 217 -9.91 -12.29 17.96
CA ARG A 217 -9.95 -13.49 17.12
C ARG A 217 -8.87 -13.41 16.04
N ALA A 218 -8.35 -14.56 15.63
CA ALA A 218 -7.48 -14.64 14.47
C ALA A 218 -8.23 -14.18 13.20
N ARG A 219 -7.58 -13.31 12.43
CA ARG A 219 -8.08 -12.78 11.16
C ARG A 219 -6.98 -12.76 10.11
N VAL A 220 -7.36 -12.81 8.84
CA VAL A 220 -6.44 -12.79 7.71
C VAL A 220 -5.76 -11.42 7.63
N LYS A 221 -4.44 -11.39 7.83
CA LYS A 221 -3.59 -10.22 7.65
C LYS A 221 -3.18 -10.06 6.19
N ILE A 222 -2.71 -11.14 5.58
CA ILE A 222 -2.24 -11.17 4.20
C ILE A 222 -2.88 -12.39 3.52
N SER A 223 -3.54 -12.16 2.40
CA SER A 223 -4.09 -13.21 1.52
C SER A 223 -3.06 -13.52 0.44
N ILE A 224 -2.39 -14.67 0.56
CA ILE A 224 -1.14 -14.97 -0.18
C ILE A 224 -1.42 -15.73 -1.47
N THR A 225 -2.19 -16.82 -1.40
CA THR A 225 -2.62 -17.57 -2.58
C THR A 225 -4.10 -17.92 -2.47
N PRO A 226 -4.82 -18.04 -3.59
CA PRO A 226 -6.22 -18.46 -3.58
C PRO A 226 -6.35 -19.95 -3.28
N GLU A 227 -7.55 -20.35 -2.88
CA GLU A 227 -8.02 -21.70 -3.07
C GLU A 227 -8.20 -21.95 -4.57
N ILE A 228 -7.66 -23.07 -5.07
CA ILE A 228 -7.87 -23.49 -6.46
C ILE A 228 -8.68 -24.77 -6.44
N VAL A 229 -9.87 -24.75 -7.04
CA VAL A 229 -10.74 -25.92 -7.17
C VAL A 229 -11.00 -26.20 -8.64
N ARG A 230 -10.80 -27.45 -9.05
CA ARG A 230 -11.17 -27.94 -10.37
C ARG A 230 -12.52 -28.61 -10.31
N HIS A 231 -13.42 -28.16 -11.16
CA HIS A 231 -14.76 -28.70 -11.34
C HIS A 231 -14.85 -29.43 -12.67
N LYS A 232 -15.40 -30.64 -12.66
CA LYS A 232 -15.61 -31.46 -13.86
C LYS A 232 -17.07 -31.90 -13.92
N SER A 233 -17.69 -31.71 -15.08
CA SER A 233 -19.03 -32.27 -15.35
C SER A 233 -18.96 -33.80 -15.39
N VAL A 234 -19.87 -34.45 -14.71
CA VAL A 234 -20.05 -35.90 -14.71
C VAL A 234 -21.50 -36.19 -15.06
N THR A 235 -21.73 -36.91 -16.15
CA THR A 235 -23.06 -37.47 -16.43
C THR A 235 -23.21 -38.72 -15.59
N LYS A 236 -24.16 -38.73 -14.64
CA LYS A 236 -24.45 -39.93 -13.85
C LYS A 236 -25.08 -41.00 -14.74
N SER A 237 -25.02 -42.27 -14.32
CA SER A 237 -25.69 -43.39 -15.01
C SER A 237 -27.20 -43.16 -15.19
N THR A 238 -27.81 -42.32 -14.34
CA THR A 238 -29.21 -41.90 -14.41
C THR A 238 -29.50 -40.79 -15.42
N GLY A 239 -28.50 -40.33 -16.20
CA GLY A 239 -28.65 -39.23 -17.15
C GLY A 239 -28.70 -37.83 -16.51
N THR A 240 -28.71 -37.74 -15.17
CA THR A 240 -28.70 -36.47 -14.45
C THR A 240 -27.30 -35.82 -14.51
N PRO A 241 -27.21 -34.52 -14.86
CA PRO A 241 -25.95 -33.80 -14.83
C PRO A 241 -25.49 -33.64 -13.38
N GLY A 242 -24.26 -34.07 -13.09
CA GLY A 242 -23.58 -33.90 -11.83
C GLY A 242 -22.23 -33.23 -12.00
N MET A 243 -21.59 -32.90 -10.89
CA MET A 243 -20.30 -32.23 -10.88
C MET A 243 -19.40 -32.83 -9.80
N THR A 244 -18.15 -33.13 -10.16
CA THR A 244 -17.11 -33.48 -9.19
C THR A 244 -16.14 -32.32 -9.03
N SER A 245 -15.76 -32.04 -7.79
CA SER A 245 -14.89 -30.94 -7.41
C SER A 245 -13.66 -31.48 -6.70
N TYR A 246 -12.47 -31.04 -7.14
CA TYR A 246 -11.19 -31.44 -6.57
C TYR A 246 -10.43 -30.19 -6.15
N LYS A 247 -10.10 -30.09 -4.86
CA LYS A 247 -9.25 -29.00 -4.33
C LYS A 247 -7.80 -29.27 -4.74
N ILE A 248 -7.24 -28.36 -5.52
CA ILE A 248 -5.85 -28.41 -5.99
C ILE A 248 -4.95 -27.68 -5.00
N LEU A 249 -5.40 -26.52 -4.52
CA LEU A 249 -4.63 -25.65 -3.63
C LEU A 249 -5.54 -25.15 -2.51
N ALA A 250 -5.07 -25.23 -1.27
CA ALA A 250 -5.70 -24.56 -0.14
C ALA A 250 -5.29 -23.07 -0.11
N PRO A 251 -6.17 -22.16 0.34
CA PRO A 251 -5.83 -20.75 0.46
C PRO A 251 -4.73 -20.56 1.51
N HIS A 252 -3.63 -19.94 1.10
CA HIS A 252 -2.53 -19.60 2.00
C HIS A 252 -2.68 -18.15 2.47
N VAL A 253 -2.49 -17.94 3.76
CA VAL A 253 -2.67 -16.65 4.43
C VAL A 253 -1.59 -16.43 5.49
N ALA A 254 -1.44 -15.19 5.94
CA ALA A 254 -0.80 -14.87 7.21
C ALA A 254 -1.84 -14.24 8.13
N TYR A 255 -1.83 -14.57 9.42
CA TYR A 255 -2.82 -14.08 10.39
C TYR A 255 -2.32 -12.92 11.25
N TYR A 256 -3.28 -12.17 11.78
CA TYR A 256 -3.10 -11.27 12.91
C TYR A 256 -4.21 -11.50 13.95
N GLU A 257 -3.97 -11.05 15.17
CA GLU A 257 -4.95 -11.04 16.24
C GLU A 257 -5.83 -9.79 16.11
N GLY A 258 -6.99 -9.94 15.47
CA GLY A 258 -7.97 -8.88 15.25
C GLY A 258 -9.06 -8.85 16.33
N LEU A 259 -10.04 -7.97 16.17
CA LEU A 259 -11.19 -7.83 17.05
C LEU A 259 -12.26 -8.85 16.68
N GLN A 260 -12.97 -9.40 17.67
CA GLN A 260 -13.96 -10.45 17.42
C GLN A 260 -15.17 -9.95 16.62
N LEU A 261 -15.60 -8.71 16.86
CA LEU A 261 -16.75 -8.11 16.19
C LEU A 261 -16.31 -7.36 14.94
N ASP A 262 -17.04 -7.54 13.84
CA ASP A 262 -16.73 -6.88 12.57
C ASP A 262 -16.91 -5.37 12.63
N SER A 263 -17.92 -4.87 13.34
CA SER A 263 -18.13 -3.43 13.54
C SER A 263 -16.98 -2.75 14.30
N ASP A 264 -16.38 -3.46 15.27
CA ASP A 264 -15.23 -2.92 16.01
C ASP A 264 -13.96 -2.98 15.15
N GLU A 265 -13.81 -4.01 14.30
CA GLU A 265 -12.71 -4.11 13.32
C GLU A 265 -12.79 -3.00 12.25
N GLU A 266 -13.97 -2.76 11.68
CA GLU A 266 -14.21 -1.71 10.69
C GLU A 266 -13.90 -0.32 11.25
N ARG A 267 -14.22 -0.07 12.53
CA ARG A 267 -13.86 1.19 13.21
C ARG A 267 -12.36 1.35 13.44
N ALA A 268 -11.65 0.24 13.66
CA ALA A 268 -10.21 0.22 13.85
C ALA A 268 -9.44 0.28 12.53
N PHE A 269 -10.09 -0.06 11.42
CA PHE A 269 -9.49 -0.07 10.10
C PHE A 269 -9.09 1.34 9.64
N VAL A 270 -7.87 1.44 9.11
CA VAL A 270 -7.35 2.64 8.46
C VAL A 270 -6.77 2.22 7.13
N SER A 271 -7.29 2.78 6.03
CA SER A 271 -6.79 2.47 4.69
C SER A 271 -5.32 2.87 4.54
N LEU A 272 -4.59 2.20 3.65
CA LEU A 272 -3.18 2.53 3.41
C LEU A 272 -2.96 3.99 2.94
N PRO A 273 -3.75 4.53 2.00
CA PRO A 273 -3.65 5.94 1.61
C PRO A 273 -3.88 6.91 2.78
N ASP A 274 -4.94 6.68 3.58
CA ASP A 274 -5.23 7.51 4.76
C ASP A 274 -4.10 7.40 5.80
N TYR A 275 -3.56 6.20 6.00
CA TYR A 275 -2.40 6.00 6.85
C TYR A 275 -1.16 6.77 6.37
N ILE A 276 -0.85 6.74 5.07
CA ILE A 276 0.26 7.50 4.48
C ILE A 276 0.02 9.00 4.61
N TYR A 277 -1.20 9.47 4.34
CA TYR A 277 -1.60 10.86 4.49
C TYR A 277 -1.35 11.35 5.92
N ARG A 278 -1.86 10.63 6.93
CA ARG A 278 -1.64 10.96 8.35
C ARG A 278 -0.16 10.94 8.75
N LEU A 279 0.64 10.04 8.17
CA LEU A 279 2.09 10.03 8.42
C LEU A 279 2.80 11.26 7.84
N ARG A 280 2.41 11.68 6.63
CA ARG A 280 2.94 12.91 6.01
C ARG A 280 2.51 14.13 6.81
N GLU A 281 1.24 14.21 7.19
CA GLU A 281 0.71 15.29 8.02
C GLU A 281 1.48 15.41 9.34
N GLN A 282 1.74 14.30 10.04
CA GLN A 282 2.52 14.30 11.29
C GLN A 282 3.95 14.83 11.14
N LEU A 283 4.56 14.65 9.96
CA LEU A 283 5.89 15.18 9.65
C LEU A 283 5.83 16.64 9.21
N CYS A 284 4.78 17.01 8.47
CA CYS A 284 4.56 18.35 7.97
C CYS A 284 4.04 19.30 9.05
N THR A 285 3.36 18.82 10.11
CA THR A 285 3.02 19.60 11.30
C THR A 285 4.23 19.69 12.20
N PRO A 286 5.05 20.74 12.11
CA PRO A 286 6.24 20.83 12.93
C PRO A 286 5.70 21.33 14.26
N ARG A 287 5.70 20.49 15.30
CA ARG A 287 5.42 20.95 16.66
C ARG A 287 6.26 22.20 17.01
N GLY A 288 7.44 22.32 16.39
CA GLY A 288 8.30 23.50 16.45
C GLY A 288 7.84 24.71 15.62
N ALA A 289 7.11 24.56 14.50
CA ALA A 289 6.69 25.71 13.70
C ALA A 289 5.47 26.40 14.29
N ALA A 290 4.52 25.66 14.87
CA ALA A 290 3.45 26.29 15.64
C ALA A 290 4.04 27.07 16.85
N LEU A 291 5.03 26.50 17.55
CA LEU A 291 5.73 27.20 18.62
C LEU A 291 6.57 28.38 18.11
N ALA A 292 7.23 28.27 16.96
CA ALA A 292 7.99 29.35 16.35
C ALA A 292 7.10 30.50 15.88
N ILE A 293 5.93 30.18 15.29
CA ILE A 293 4.91 31.17 14.91
C ILE A 293 4.36 31.84 16.17
N MET A 294 4.03 31.09 17.23
CA MET A 294 3.58 31.64 18.50
C MET A 294 4.64 32.53 19.15
N PHE A 295 5.91 32.13 19.11
CA PHE A 295 7.02 32.91 19.65
C PHE A 295 7.26 34.18 18.83
N PHE A 296 7.21 34.08 17.51
CA PHE A 296 7.33 35.23 16.60
C PHE A 296 6.19 36.22 16.80
N VAL A 297 4.94 35.75 16.88
CA VAL A 297 3.77 36.59 17.16
C VAL A 297 3.87 37.24 18.54
N SER A 298 4.28 36.50 19.56
CA SER A 298 4.50 37.04 20.91
C SER A 298 5.60 38.10 20.94
N PHE A 299 6.71 37.87 20.24
CA PHE A 299 7.80 38.83 20.07
C PHE A 299 7.32 40.10 19.34
N CYS A 300 6.58 39.97 18.25
CA CYS A 300 5.98 41.10 17.54
C CYS A 300 5.02 41.87 18.45
N LEU A 301 4.11 41.18 19.15
CA LEU A 301 3.18 41.82 20.09
C LEU A 301 3.92 42.56 21.21
N TRP A 302 4.99 41.98 21.76
CA TRP A 302 5.82 42.64 22.77
C TRP A 302 6.50 43.90 22.23
N VAL A 303 7.07 43.84 21.02
CA VAL A 303 7.69 45.00 20.35
C VAL A 303 6.66 46.10 20.12
N PHE A 304 5.47 45.79 19.59
CA PHE A 304 4.48 46.80 19.21
C PHE A 304 3.64 47.34 20.39
N LEU A 305 3.32 46.53 21.40
CA LEU A 305 2.43 46.95 22.49
C LEU A 305 3.19 47.57 23.67
N THR A 306 4.46 47.21 23.89
CA THR A 306 5.20 47.73 25.06
C THR A 306 6.17 48.86 24.67
N PRO A 307 6.31 49.92 25.49
CA PRO A 307 7.30 50.97 25.25
C PRO A 307 8.74 50.47 25.40
N LEU A 308 8.96 49.39 26.17
CA LEU A 308 10.26 48.74 26.33
C LEU A 308 10.67 47.99 25.06
N GLY A 309 9.74 47.25 24.45
CA GLY A 309 9.96 46.51 23.21
C GLY A 309 10.21 47.41 22.01
N ARG A 310 9.49 48.53 21.90
CA ARG A 310 9.71 49.56 20.85
C ARG A 310 11.13 50.15 20.92
N ARG A 311 11.59 50.54 22.11
CA ARG A 311 12.95 51.09 22.30
C ARG A 311 14.05 50.08 22.00
N ALA A 312 13.87 48.82 22.42
CA ALA A 312 14.83 47.75 22.10
C ALA A 312 14.89 47.47 20.59
N TRP A 313 13.74 47.52 19.90
CA TRP A 313 13.66 47.35 18.45
C TRP A 313 14.28 48.52 17.68
N GLU A 314 14.04 49.76 18.09
CA GLU A 314 14.67 50.95 17.51
C GLU A 314 16.19 50.92 17.67
N GLY A 315 16.70 50.54 18.85
CA GLY A 315 18.13 50.36 19.09
C GLY A 315 18.76 49.25 18.22
N ALA A 316 18.05 48.15 18.00
CA ALA A 316 18.48 47.10 17.08
C ALA A 316 18.47 47.57 15.61
N TRP A 317 17.47 48.36 15.21
CA TRP A 317 17.36 48.91 13.86
C TRP A 317 18.49 49.90 13.54
N THR A 318 18.88 50.74 14.51
CA THR A 318 20.04 51.64 14.37
C THR A 318 21.38 50.92 14.25
N TRP A 319 21.47 49.67 14.73
CA TRP A 319 22.67 48.83 14.59
C TRP A 319 22.74 48.13 13.23
N VAL A 320 21.58 47.77 12.66
CA VAL A 320 21.48 47.07 11.36
C VAL A 320 21.54 48.05 10.19
N TYR A 321 21.02 49.27 10.36
CA TYR A 321 21.13 50.36 9.40
C TYR A 321 21.69 51.61 10.09
N PRO A 322 23.03 51.75 10.17
CA PRO A 322 23.61 53.01 10.60
C PRO A 322 23.24 54.07 9.57
N VAL A 323 22.48 55.08 10.00
CA VAL A 323 22.15 56.24 9.16
C VAL A 323 23.44 57.03 8.96
N GLU A 324 23.99 56.98 7.75
CA GLU A 324 25.05 57.89 7.33
C GLU A 324 24.48 59.31 7.21
N GLY A 325 24.89 60.18 8.14
CA GLY A 325 25.14 61.59 7.89
C GLY A 325 23.94 62.54 7.80
N THR A 326 23.82 63.42 8.79
CA THR A 326 23.63 64.86 8.51
C THR A 326 24.37 65.69 9.55
N SER A 327 25.27 66.52 9.06
CA SER A 327 26.11 67.45 9.80
C SER A 327 25.30 68.54 10.48
N LYS A 328 25.70 68.89 11.70
CA LYS A 328 25.58 70.25 12.25
C LYS A 328 26.10 71.28 11.24
N ALA A 329 25.22 72.05 10.64
CA ALA A 329 25.44 73.44 10.25
C ALA A 329 24.10 74.05 9.80
N ASP A 330 23.86 75.26 10.27
CA ASP A 330 22.87 76.22 9.80
C ASP A 330 21.40 75.86 10.02
N TYR A 331 20.83 76.32 11.15
CA TYR A 331 19.59 77.11 11.26
C TYR A 331 19.32 77.47 12.73
N GLU A 332 20.25 78.18 13.37
CA GLU A 332 19.99 78.94 14.61
C GLU A 332 20.75 80.28 14.55
N SER A 333 20.26 81.19 13.71
CA SER A 333 20.58 82.63 13.83
C SER A 333 19.48 83.49 13.22
N MET A 334 18.23 83.20 13.57
CA MET A 334 17.13 84.12 13.32
C MET A 334 16.03 83.88 14.36
N GLU A 335 16.23 84.45 15.56
CA GLU A 335 15.19 84.98 16.48
C GLU A 335 15.72 85.08 17.93
N ARG A 336 16.35 86.23 18.21
CA ARG A 336 16.39 86.92 19.51
C ARG A 336 17.10 88.24 19.20
N GLY A 337 16.40 89.35 19.02
CA GLY A 337 15.49 89.93 19.99
C GLY A 337 16.18 91.21 20.44
N ASP A 338 15.73 92.32 19.86
CA ASP A 338 16.11 93.68 20.22
C ASP A 338 15.97 93.92 21.73
N THR A 339 16.93 94.62 22.34
CA THR A 339 16.67 95.78 23.21
C THR A 339 17.96 96.52 23.56
N GLU A 340 18.08 97.69 22.93
CA GLU A 340 18.37 99.00 23.53
C GLU A 340 19.72 99.36 24.18
N SER A 341 20.31 100.38 23.53
CA SER A 341 20.89 101.61 24.11
C SER A 341 22.20 101.46 24.91
N SER A 342 23.24 102.27 24.71
CA SER A 342 23.22 103.73 24.63
C SER A 342 24.67 104.24 24.37
N VAL A 343 24.79 105.37 23.66
CA VAL A 343 25.75 106.48 23.87
C VAL A 343 27.25 106.10 23.84
N GLY A 344 28.08 106.49 22.87
CA GLY A 344 28.20 107.81 22.25
C GLY A 344 29.25 108.66 22.96
N VAL A 345 30.54 108.52 22.59
CA VAL A 345 31.54 109.57 22.25
C VAL A 345 32.63 108.90 21.42
#